data_AF-A0A837JCM2-F1
#
_entry.id   AF-A0A837JCM2-F1
#
_cell.length_a   1.000
_cell.length_b   1.000
_cell.length_c   1.000
_cell.angle_alpha   90.00
_cell.angle_beta   90.00
_cell.angle_gamma   90.00
#
_symmetry.space_group_name_H-M   'P 1'
#
loop_
_entity.id
_entity.type
_entity.pdbx_description
1 polymer ?
#
loop_
_entity_poly.entity_id
_entity_poly.type
_entity_poly.pdbx_seq_one_letter_code
_entity_poly.pdbx_strand_id
1 'polypeptide(L)'
;MYKRIINFLLIFLVFVYIIFEELIWDKFAKPIISYISNFSLFKNLTPKILALNSYIILIIFIIPFFLVELLGVYAGFVFISGHIILGTFLYLLKIPIAALIFWYFNTTKERLLEFIWFKYIYEKLVLFINKIKSSKAYLLIKEKASIIKKEIKENFFISKSRLKEKIVRIYKLLKSKFVK
;
A
#
# COMPACT_ATOMS: atom_id res chain seq x y z
N MET A 1 -21.75 7.73 26.74
CA MET A 1 -20.32 7.33 26.62
C MET A 1 -20.04 6.34 25.49
N TYR A 2 -20.77 5.22 25.40
CA TYR A 2 -20.53 4.16 24.40
C TYR A 2 -20.47 4.64 22.93
N LYS A 3 -21.43 5.45 22.48
CA LYS A 3 -21.41 6.05 21.12
C LYS A 3 -20.16 6.89 20.82
N ARG A 4 -19.57 7.53 21.85
CA ARG A 4 -18.38 8.39 21.71
C ARG A 4 -17.11 7.55 21.59
N ILE A 5 -17.03 6.44 22.33
CA ILE A 5 -15.91 5.48 22.26
C ILE A 5 -15.92 4.77 20.89
N ILE A 6 -17.09 4.33 20.42
CA ILE A 6 -17.23 3.73 19.09
C ILE A 6 -16.83 4.72 18.00
N ASN A 7 -17.29 5.98 18.07
CA ASN A 7 -16.90 7.00 17.10
C ASN A 7 -15.39 7.24 17.11
N PHE A 8 -14.76 7.28 18.29
CA PHE A 8 -13.31 7.44 18.38
C PHE A 8 -12.56 6.25 17.76
N LEU A 9 -12.99 5.03 18.06
CA LEU A 9 -12.43 3.82 17.47
C LEU A 9 -12.61 3.80 15.95
N LEU A 10 -13.77 4.19 15.44
CA LEU A 10 -14.05 4.31 14.01
C LEU A 10 -13.13 5.34 13.34
N ILE A 11 -12.96 6.51 13.95
CA ILE A 11 -12.04 7.56 13.45
C ILE A 11 -10.62 7.01 13.39
N PHE A 12 -10.17 6.32 14.44
CA PHE A 12 -8.85 5.70 14.47
C PHE A 12 -8.67 4.63 13.38
N LEU A 13 -9.65 3.73 13.22
CA LEU A 13 -9.62 2.70 12.18
C LEU A 13 -9.58 3.30 10.78
N VAL A 14 -10.38 4.33 10.53
CA VAL A 14 -10.41 5.03 9.23
C VAL A 14 -9.10 5.77 8.98
N PHE A 15 -8.49 6.37 10.00
CA PHE A 15 -7.19 7.01 9.90
C PHE A 15 -6.09 5.99 9.54
N VAL A 16 -6.04 4.86 10.24
CA VAL A 16 -5.14 3.75 9.91
C VAL A 16 -5.39 3.27 8.48
N TYR A 17 -6.65 3.07 8.08
CA TYR A 17 -7.00 2.69 6.72
C TYR A 17 -6.47 3.68 5.66
N ILE A 18 -6.61 5.00 5.88
CA ILE A 18 -6.10 6.03 4.96
C ILE A 18 -4.58 6.00 4.88
N ILE A 19 -3.88 5.84 6.01
CA ILE A 19 -2.42 5.66 6.03
C ILE A 19 -2.04 4.45 5.19
N PHE A 20 -2.71 3.31 5.39
CA PHE A 20 -2.44 2.10 4.62
C PHE A 20 -2.73 2.30 3.13
N GLU A 21 -3.81 2.99 2.74
CA GLU A 21 -4.05 3.33 1.34
C GLU A 21 -2.92 4.23 0.79
N GLU A 22 -2.67 5.40 1.38
CA GLU A 22 -1.69 6.32 0.80
C GLU A 22 -0.24 5.79 0.85
N LEU A 23 0.17 5.12 1.92
CA LEU A 23 1.53 4.57 2.02
C LEU A 23 1.64 3.26 1.25
N ILE A 24 0.83 2.26 1.56
CA ILE A 24 1.05 0.91 1.02
C ILE A 24 0.53 0.85 -0.41
N TRP A 25 -0.68 1.35 -0.67
CA TRP A 25 -1.28 1.26 -1.99
C TRP A 25 -0.57 2.17 -3.00
N ASP A 26 -0.48 3.48 -2.71
CA ASP A 26 0.07 4.43 -3.68
C ASP A 26 1.59 4.39 -3.78
N LYS A 27 2.31 4.24 -2.65
CA LYS A 27 3.79 4.33 -2.64
C LYS A 27 4.49 3.01 -2.95
N PHE A 28 3.88 1.87 -2.63
CA PHE A 28 4.51 0.56 -2.82
C PHE A 28 3.76 -0.31 -3.84
N ALA A 29 2.47 -0.57 -3.65
CA ALA A 29 1.73 -1.52 -4.48
C ALA A 29 1.65 -1.07 -5.94
N LYS A 30 1.17 0.15 -6.22
CA LYS A 30 1.09 0.70 -7.59
C LYS A 30 2.42 0.65 -8.36
N PRO A 31 3.55 1.19 -7.83
CA PRO A 31 4.80 1.13 -8.57
C PRO A 31 5.28 -0.30 -8.75
N ILE A 32 5.20 -1.16 -7.73
CA ILE A 32 5.63 -2.56 -7.86
C ILE A 32 4.80 -3.29 -8.92
N ILE A 33 3.48 -3.13 -8.93
CA ILE A 33 2.58 -3.71 -9.94
C ILE A 33 2.94 -3.18 -11.34
N SER A 34 3.22 -1.89 -11.49
CA SER A 34 3.65 -1.29 -12.76
C SER A 34 5.00 -1.86 -13.22
N TYR A 35 5.98 -1.98 -12.32
CA TYR A 35 7.28 -2.60 -12.62
C TYR A 35 7.13 -4.05 -13.06
N ILE A 36 6.33 -4.85 -12.35
CA ILE A 36 6.03 -6.24 -12.70
C ILE A 36 5.37 -6.32 -14.08
N SER A 37 4.36 -5.48 -14.33
CA SER A 37 3.59 -5.48 -15.58
C SER A 37 4.43 -5.08 -16.80
N ASN A 38 5.40 -4.18 -16.61
CA ASN A 38 6.29 -3.71 -17.68
C ASN A 38 7.44 -4.67 -17.98
N PHE A 39 7.66 -5.67 -17.12
CA PHE A 39 8.73 -6.63 -17.32
C PHE A 39 8.34 -7.64 -18.42
N SER A 40 9.23 -7.85 -19.39
CA SER A 40 8.96 -8.61 -20.62
C SER A 40 8.47 -10.04 -20.37
N LEU A 41 8.94 -10.69 -19.29
CA LEU A 41 8.46 -12.01 -18.88
C LEU A 41 6.96 -12.00 -18.56
N PHE A 42 6.49 -11.03 -17.77
CA PHE A 42 5.09 -10.96 -17.36
C PHE A 42 4.18 -10.59 -18.52
N LYS A 43 4.62 -9.73 -19.44
CA LYS A 43 3.89 -9.41 -20.67
C LYS A 43 3.64 -10.65 -21.54
N ASN A 44 4.63 -11.54 -21.64
CA ASN A 44 4.52 -12.79 -22.38
C ASN A 44 3.74 -13.88 -21.63
N LEU A 45 3.68 -13.81 -20.30
CA LEU A 45 2.92 -14.73 -19.46
C LEU A 45 1.42 -14.40 -19.44
N THR A 46 1.04 -13.11 -19.47
CA THR A 46 -0.36 -12.66 -19.46
C THR A 46 -1.26 -13.41 -20.46
N PRO A 47 -0.95 -13.47 -21.77
CA PRO A 47 -1.82 -14.18 -22.72
C PRO A 47 -1.87 -15.69 -22.45
N LYS A 48 -0.77 -16.29 -21.98
CA LYS A 48 -0.72 -17.72 -21.61
C LYS A 48 -1.59 -18.00 -20.39
N ILE A 49 -1.56 -17.12 -19.39
CA ILE A 49 -2.39 -17.22 -18.18
C ILE A 49 -3.88 -17.09 -18.54
N LEU A 50 -4.24 -16.14 -19.40
CA LEU A 50 -5.62 -15.91 -19.82
C LEU A 50 -6.19 -17.02 -20.71
N ALA A 51 -5.32 -17.81 -21.34
CA ALA A 51 -5.70 -19.02 -22.08
C ALA A 51 -5.96 -20.23 -21.17
N LEU A 52 -5.62 -20.17 -19.88
CA LEU A 52 -5.89 -21.23 -18.93
C LEU A 52 -7.39 -21.29 -18.58
N ASN A 53 -7.84 -22.47 -18.15
CA ASN A 53 -9.17 -22.66 -17.58
C ASN A 53 -9.30 -21.87 -16.26
N SER A 54 -10.47 -21.27 -16.03
CA SER A 54 -10.83 -20.52 -14.82
C SER A 54 -10.55 -21.29 -13.51
N TYR A 55 -10.68 -22.62 -13.49
CA TYR A 55 -10.31 -23.44 -12.33
C TYR A 55 -8.80 -23.41 -12.03
N ILE A 56 -7.96 -23.47 -13.06
CA ILE A 56 -6.50 -23.42 -12.91
C ILE A 56 -6.11 -22.02 -12.42
N ILE A 57 -6.73 -20.98 -12.98
CA ILE A 57 -6.53 -19.59 -12.56
C ILE A 57 -6.85 -19.42 -11.08
N LEU A 58 -7.97 -19.99 -10.62
CA LEU A 58 -8.38 -19.96 -9.23
C LEU A 58 -7.35 -20.65 -8.32
N ILE A 59 -6.85 -21.83 -8.70
CA ILE A 59 -5.84 -22.56 -7.92
C ILE A 59 -4.54 -21.75 -7.83
N ILE A 60 -4.06 -21.21 -8.96
CA ILE A 60 -2.86 -20.35 -9.01
C ILE A 60 -3.03 -19.09 -8.17
N PHE A 61 -4.26 -18.57 -8.04
CA PHE A 61 -4.55 -17.45 -7.16
C PHE A 61 -4.58 -17.85 -5.67
N ILE A 62 -5.30 -18.91 -5.32
CA ILE A 62 -5.55 -19.32 -3.92
C ILE A 62 -4.27 -19.81 -3.24
N ILE A 63 -3.43 -20.60 -3.91
CA ILE A 63 -2.21 -21.16 -3.32
C ILE A 63 -1.29 -20.07 -2.73
N PRO A 64 -0.79 -19.09 -3.53
CA PRO A 64 0.07 -18.05 -3.01
C PRO A 64 -0.67 -17.12 -2.04
N PHE A 65 -1.96 -16.87 -2.26
CA PHE A 65 -2.78 -16.09 -1.32
C PHE A 65 -2.80 -16.73 0.08
N PHE A 66 -3.10 -18.02 0.15
CA PHE A 66 -3.14 -18.76 1.40
C PHE A 66 -1.76 -18.84 2.06
N LEU A 67 -0.70 -19.08 1.27
CA LEU A 67 0.68 -19.12 1.76
C LEU A 67 1.08 -17.79 2.41
N VAL A 68 0.72 -16.66 1.79
CA VAL A 68 0.99 -15.32 2.33
C VAL A 68 0.24 -15.05 3.63
N GLU A 69 -1.00 -15.52 3.75
CA GLU A 69 -1.75 -15.38 5.01
C GLU A 69 -1.15 -16.25 6.11
N LEU A 70 -0.72 -17.48 5.80
CA LEU A 70 0.01 -18.33 6.74
C LEU A 70 1.32 -17.68 7.22
N LEU A 71 2.09 -17.09 6.30
CA LEU A 71 3.29 -16.33 6.66
C LEU A 71 2.98 -15.17 7.61
N GLY A 72 1.85 -14.48 7.41
CA GLY A 72 1.39 -13.42 8.31
C GLY A 72 1.07 -13.92 9.71
N VAL A 73 0.36 -15.05 9.82
CA VAL A 73 0.05 -15.69 11.11
C VAL A 73 1.34 -16.15 11.80
N TYR A 74 2.24 -16.77 11.05
CA TYR A 74 3.53 -17.24 11.56
C TYR A 74 4.39 -16.06 12.07
N ALA A 75 4.45 -14.95 11.33
CA ALA A 75 5.12 -13.74 11.79
C ALA A 75 4.54 -13.23 13.12
N GLY A 76 3.21 -13.27 13.27
CA GLY A 76 2.52 -12.99 14.53
C GLY A 76 2.97 -13.88 15.69
N PHE A 77 3.09 -15.18 15.47
CA PHE A 77 3.60 -16.12 16.47
C PHE A 77 5.06 -15.82 16.86
N VAL A 78 5.90 -15.50 15.88
CA VAL A 78 7.32 -15.12 16.09
C VAL A 78 7.43 -13.82 16.91
N PHE A 79 6.52 -12.85 16.71
CA PHE A 79 6.44 -11.65 17.55
C PHE A 79 6.11 -11.97 19.01
N ILE A 80 5.09 -12.81 19.25
CA ILE A 80 4.70 -13.24 20.61
C ILE A 80 5.85 -13.98 21.29
N SER A 81 6.63 -14.72 20.51
CA SER A 81 7.81 -15.46 20.97
C SER A 81 9.03 -14.56 21.26
N GLY A 82 8.88 -13.23 21.23
CA GLY A 82 9.95 -12.27 21.56
C GLY A 82 10.94 -11.95 20.43
N HIS A 83 10.81 -12.59 19.27
CA HIS A 83 11.75 -12.45 18.14
C HIS A 83 11.31 -11.32 17.19
N ILE A 84 11.30 -10.09 17.68
CA ILE A 84 10.73 -8.91 17.00
C ILE A 84 11.37 -8.66 15.62
N ILE A 85 12.70 -8.81 15.50
CA ILE A 85 13.42 -8.55 14.25
C ILE A 85 13.03 -9.56 13.17
N LEU A 86 13.04 -10.86 13.51
CA LEU A 86 12.63 -11.93 12.61
C LEU A 86 11.15 -11.83 12.23
N GLY A 87 10.28 -11.55 13.20
CA GLY A 87 8.85 -11.32 12.94
C GLY A 87 8.62 -10.16 11.97
N THR A 88 9.36 -9.05 12.14
CA THR A 88 9.28 -7.88 11.25
C THR A 88 9.76 -8.22 9.84
N PHE A 89 10.87 -8.94 9.71
CA PHE A 89 11.40 -9.36 8.42
C PHE A 89 10.42 -10.27 7.66
N LEU A 90 9.85 -11.28 8.36
CA LEU A 90 8.84 -12.18 7.79
C LEU A 90 7.58 -11.41 7.36
N TYR A 91 7.14 -10.44 8.17
CA TYR A 91 5.99 -9.61 7.82
C TYR A 91 6.25 -8.69 6.62
N LEU A 92 7.46 -8.14 6.49
CA LEU A 92 7.84 -7.32 5.33
C LEU A 92 7.91 -8.15 4.04
N LEU A 93 8.29 -9.43 4.12
CA LEU A 93 8.37 -10.33 2.97
C LEU A 93 7.00 -10.58 2.31
N LYS A 94 5.90 -10.41 3.06
CA LYS A 94 4.53 -10.46 2.51
C LYS A 94 4.29 -9.38 1.45
N ILE A 95 4.93 -8.21 1.55
CA ILE A 95 4.66 -7.05 0.66
C ILE A 95 4.89 -7.38 -0.84
N PRO A 96 6.08 -7.86 -1.27
CA PRO A 96 6.30 -8.18 -2.69
C PRO A 96 5.40 -9.32 -3.18
N ILE A 97 5.12 -10.33 -2.34
CA ILE A 97 4.26 -11.45 -2.73
C ILE A 97 2.81 -10.98 -2.87
N ALA A 98 2.33 -10.13 -1.97
CA ALA A 98 1.01 -9.51 -2.07
C ALA A 98 0.88 -8.66 -3.34
N ALA A 99 1.94 -7.95 -3.75
CA ALA A 99 1.93 -7.20 -5.01
C ALA A 99 1.83 -8.12 -6.24
N LEU A 100 2.51 -9.27 -6.25
CA LEU A 100 2.39 -10.29 -7.30
C LEU A 100 0.97 -10.89 -7.36
N ILE A 101 0.41 -11.24 -6.20
CA ILE A 101 -0.97 -11.75 -6.10
C ILE A 101 -1.95 -10.70 -6.61
N PHE A 102 -1.76 -9.42 -6.24
CA PHE A 102 -2.63 -8.35 -6.69
C PHE A 102 -2.54 -8.14 -8.21
N TRP A 103 -1.33 -8.16 -8.76
CA TRP A 103 -1.13 -8.11 -10.21
C TRP A 103 -1.87 -9.27 -10.90
N TYR A 104 -1.67 -10.50 -10.42
CA TYR A 104 -2.32 -11.69 -10.98
C TYR A 104 -3.84 -11.59 -10.91
N PHE A 105 -4.36 -11.21 -9.75
CA PHE A 105 -5.78 -10.98 -9.53
C PHE A 105 -6.34 -9.96 -10.51
N ASN A 106 -5.67 -8.82 -10.69
CA ASN A 106 -6.16 -7.76 -11.55
C ASN A 106 -6.15 -8.18 -13.03
N THR A 107 -5.16 -8.95 -13.45
CA THR A 107 -5.07 -9.54 -14.79
C THR A 107 -6.15 -10.59 -15.06
N THR A 108 -6.45 -11.44 -14.07
CA THR A 108 -7.36 -12.59 -14.22
C THR A 108 -8.75 -12.37 -13.62
N LYS A 109 -9.04 -11.14 -13.20
CA LYS A 109 -10.23 -10.76 -12.44
C LYS A 109 -11.52 -11.25 -13.10
N GLU A 110 -11.66 -11.04 -14.40
CA GLU A 110 -12.85 -11.42 -15.16
C GLU A 110 -13.11 -12.93 -15.07
N ARG A 111 -12.06 -13.75 -15.22
CA ARG A 111 -12.13 -15.22 -15.08
C ARG A 111 -12.45 -15.66 -13.65
N LEU A 112 -11.88 -15.00 -12.66
CA LEU A 112 -12.15 -15.31 -11.24
C LEU A 112 -13.60 -14.95 -10.85
N LEU A 113 -14.16 -13.90 -11.43
CA LEU A 113 -15.55 -13.48 -11.20
C LEU A 113 -16.59 -14.35 -11.93
N GLU A 114 -16.18 -15.29 -12.79
CA GLU A 114 -17.07 -16.34 -13.33
C GLU A 114 -17.58 -17.26 -12.20
N PHE A 115 -16.80 -17.44 -11.13
CA PHE A 115 -17.23 -18.19 -9.96
C PHE A 115 -18.21 -17.38 -9.11
N ILE A 116 -19.46 -17.86 -9.00
CA ILE A 116 -20.55 -17.18 -8.30
C ILE A 116 -20.19 -16.83 -6.85
N TRP A 117 -19.60 -17.77 -6.11
CA TRP A 117 -19.20 -17.55 -4.71
C TRP A 117 -18.09 -16.49 -4.59
N PHE A 118 -17.14 -16.49 -5.53
CA PHE A 118 -16.03 -15.55 -5.55
C PHE A 118 -16.54 -14.15 -5.86
N LYS A 119 -17.41 -14.04 -6.87
CA LYS A 119 -18.10 -12.80 -7.24
C LYS A 119 -18.89 -12.22 -6.07
N TYR A 120 -19.66 -13.04 -5.36
CA TYR A 120 -20.41 -12.61 -4.19
C TYR A 120 -19.51 -11.99 -3.11
N ILE A 121 -18.41 -12.68 -2.75
CA ILE A 121 -17.46 -12.17 -1.76
C ILE A 121 -16.85 -10.85 -2.24
N TYR A 122 -16.41 -10.79 -3.49
CA TYR A 122 -15.81 -9.59 -4.08
C TYR A 122 -16.76 -8.39 -4.04
N GLU A 123 -18.01 -8.56 -4.47
CA GLU A 123 -19.01 -7.49 -4.46
C GLU A 123 -19.31 -7.01 -3.03
N LYS A 124 -19.42 -7.93 -2.07
CA LYS A 124 -19.60 -7.57 -0.64
C LYS A 124 -18.42 -6.78 -0.10
N LEU A 125 -17.19 -7.16 -0.43
CA LEU A 125 -15.99 -6.43 -0.04
C LEU A 125 -15.97 -5.02 -0.64
N VAL A 126 -16.29 -4.89 -1.93
CA VAL A 126 -16.38 -3.58 -2.61
C VAL A 126 -17.43 -2.69 -1.95
N LEU A 127 -18.62 -3.23 -1.66
CA LEU A 127 -19.67 -2.49 -0.96
C LEU A 127 -19.22 -2.02 0.44
N PHE A 128 -18.53 -2.88 1.18
CA PHE A 128 -18.00 -2.54 2.49
C PHE A 128 -16.95 -1.42 2.41
N ILE A 129 -16.00 -1.52 1.47
CA ILE A 129 -15.00 -0.47 1.22
C ILE A 129 -15.68 0.84 0.84
N ASN A 130 -16.66 0.80 -0.06
CA ASN A 130 -17.40 1.98 -0.48
C ASN A 130 -18.14 2.64 0.68
N LYS A 131 -18.71 1.84 1.61
CA LYS A 131 -19.35 2.33 2.83
C LYS A 131 -18.35 3.02 3.77
N ILE A 132 -17.12 2.52 3.86
CA ILE A 132 -16.05 3.18 4.61
C ILE A 132 -15.68 4.52 3.93
N LYS A 133 -15.47 4.49 2.60
CA LYS A 133 -15.06 5.68 1.83
C LYS A 133 -16.13 6.78 1.78
N SER A 134 -17.41 6.43 1.83
CA SER A 134 -18.52 7.40 1.91
C SER A 134 -18.82 7.87 3.34
N SER A 135 -18.15 7.31 4.35
CA SER A 135 -18.36 7.73 5.73
C SER A 135 -17.84 9.16 5.96
N LYS A 136 -18.56 9.93 6.79
CA LYS A 136 -18.14 11.29 7.18
C LYS A 136 -16.74 11.30 7.80
N ALA A 137 -16.39 10.27 8.57
CA ALA A 137 -15.07 10.13 9.16
C ALA A 137 -13.97 10.05 8.09
N TYR A 138 -14.17 9.25 7.03
CA TYR A 138 -13.21 9.13 5.94
C TYR A 138 -13.02 10.44 5.20
N LEU A 139 -14.12 11.11 4.84
CA LEU A 139 -14.06 12.40 4.14
C LEU A 139 -13.32 13.47 4.94
N LEU A 140 -13.63 13.61 6.23
CA LEU A 140 -12.98 14.59 7.12
C LEU A 140 -11.47 14.32 7.30
N ILE A 141 -11.09 13.05 7.50
CA ILE A 141 -9.69 12.68 7.67
C ILE A 141 -8.93 12.89 6.37
N LYS A 142 -9.51 12.51 5.23
CA LYS A 142 -8.90 12.68 3.91
C LYS A 142 -8.67 14.15 3.57
N GLU A 143 -9.65 15.00 3.82
CA GLU A 143 -9.53 16.44 3.63
C GLU A 143 -8.40 17.02 4.48
N LYS A 144 -8.38 16.74 5.79
CA LYS A 144 -7.30 17.17 6.69
C LYS A 144 -5.93 16.64 6.26
N ALA A 145 -5.84 15.37 5.89
CA ALA A 145 -4.59 14.76 5.42
C ALA A 145 -4.04 15.48 4.18
N SER A 146 -4.92 15.83 3.23
CA SER A 146 -4.55 16.55 2.01
C SER A 146 -4.06 17.98 2.28
N ILE A 147 -4.68 18.69 3.23
CA ILE A 147 -4.24 20.03 3.66
C ILE A 147 -2.84 19.94 4.28
N ILE A 148 -2.65 19.02 5.23
CA ILE A 148 -1.36 18.81 5.90
C ILE A 148 -0.27 18.46 4.88
N LYS A 149 -0.59 17.59 3.90
CA LYS A 149 0.35 17.22 2.83
C LYS A 149 0.76 18.42 1.98
N LYS A 150 -0.16 19.34 1.70
CA LYS A 150 0.10 20.58 0.96
C LYS A 150 0.98 21.53 1.77
N GLU A 151 0.65 21.75 3.04
CA GLU A 151 1.44 22.60 3.95
C GLU A 151 2.86 22.04 4.14
N ILE A 152 3.02 20.73 4.35
CA ILE A 152 4.33 20.09 4.45
C ILE A 152 5.11 20.29 3.16
N LYS A 153 4.49 20.11 2.00
CA LYS A 153 5.16 20.30 0.70
C LYS A 153 5.64 21.74 0.55
N GLU A 154 4.77 22.73 0.80
CA GLU A 154 5.10 24.16 0.71
C GLU A 154 6.21 24.56 1.69
N ASN A 155 6.11 24.15 2.95
CA ASN A 155 7.13 24.42 3.97
C ASN A 155 8.46 23.71 3.67
N PHE A 156 8.42 22.49 3.11
CA PHE A 156 9.63 21.77 2.70
C PHE A 156 10.34 22.47 1.53
N PHE A 157 9.59 23.02 0.56
CA PHE A 157 10.16 23.84 -0.52
C PHE A 157 10.81 25.13 0.02
N ILE A 158 10.16 25.82 0.96
CA ILE A 158 10.70 27.04 1.60
C ILE A 158 11.95 26.72 2.43
N SER A 159 11.93 25.63 3.20
CA SER A 159 13.08 25.19 3.99
C SER A 159 14.27 24.81 3.10
N LYS A 160 14.02 24.10 1.99
CA LYS A 160 15.06 23.73 1.01
C LYS A 160 15.68 24.95 0.34
N SER A 161 14.91 26.01 0.04
CA SER A 161 15.47 27.25 -0.52
C SER A 161 16.35 27.99 0.49
N ARG A 162 15.91 28.11 1.75
CA ARG A 162 16.70 28.74 2.83
C ARG A 162 17.99 27.97 3.14
N LEU A 163 17.95 26.64 3.11
CA LEU A 163 19.15 25.81 3.27
C LEU A 163 20.13 25.99 2.10
N LYS A 164 19.62 26.03 0.87
CA LYS A 164 20.43 26.31 -0.32
C LYS A 164 21.10 27.68 -0.23
N GLU A 165 20.37 28.72 0.19
CA GLU A 165 20.91 30.07 0.39
C GLU A 165 21.99 30.11 1.48
N LYS A 166 21.79 29.42 2.61
CA LYS A 166 22.80 29.28 3.67
C LYS A 166 24.07 28.59 3.16
N ILE A 167 23.94 27.49 2.42
CA ILE A 167 25.08 26.76 1.84
C ILE A 167 25.84 27.64 0.84
N VAL A 168 25.13 28.38 -0.02
CA VAL A 168 25.75 29.31 -0.98
C VAL A 168 26.47 30.45 -0.25
N ARG A 169 25.92 30.98 0.85
CA ARG A 169 26.59 31.98 1.69
C ARG A 169 27.88 31.43 2.31
N ILE A 170 27.82 30.24 2.90
CA ILE A 170 28.98 29.59 3.50
C ILE A 170 30.07 29.33 2.44
N TYR A 171 29.68 28.84 1.26
CA TYR A 171 30.61 28.64 0.14
C TYR A 171 31.27 29.95 -0.30
N LYS A 172 30.52 31.04 -0.44
CA LYS A 172 31.07 32.36 -0.77
C LYS A 172 32.05 32.87 0.30
N LEU A 173 31.71 32.69 1.58
CA LEU A 173 32.57 33.07 2.71
C LEU A 173 33.88 32.27 2.73
N LEU A 174 33.80 30.96 2.51
CA LEU A 174 34.99 30.10 2.41
C LEU A 174 35.83 30.48 1.19
N LYS A 175 35.21 30.64 0.02
CA LYS A 175 35.92 31.05 -1.21
C LYS A 175 36.63 32.40 -1.04
N SER A 176 36.02 33.38 -0.38
CA SER A 176 36.67 34.67 -0.11
C SER A 176 37.87 34.58 0.84
N LYS A 177 37.95 33.52 1.65
CA LYS A 177 39.03 33.30 2.62
C LYS A 177 40.25 32.57 2.00
N PHE A 178 40.03 31.86 0.89
CA PHE A 178 41.06 31.10 0.17
C PHE A 178 41.65 31.84 -1.04
N VAL A 179 41.15 33.03 -1.40
CA VAL A 179 41.66 33.88 -2.50
C VAL A 179 42.47 35.07 -1.95
N LYS A 180 43.29 34.82 -0.93
CA LYS A 180 44.29 35.79 -0.44
C LYS A 180 45.68 35.21 -0.62
#